data_AF-A0A6I2SPW0-F1
#
_entry.id   AF-A0A6I2SPW0-F1
#
_cell.length_a   1.000
_cell.length_b   1.000
_cell.length_c   1.000
_cell.angle_alpha   90.00
_cell.angle_beta   90.00
_cell.angle_gamma   90.00
#
_symmetry.space_group_name_H-M   'P 1'
#
loop_
_entity.id
_entity.type
_entity.pdbx_description
1 polymer ?
#
loop_
_entity_poly.entity_id
_entity_poly.type
_entity_poly.pdbx_seq_one_letter_code
_entity_poly.pdbx_strand_id
1 'polypeptide(L)'
;MTHTYFADGRCRSLVFNPTPGTVHLINKAGLVTKHSDSGVYILLESGGIDTLRQRIADPDEPSALVFKVFTRDRDFPYYTEPGTFNEEALLYFDSRKGVATGTTGAIRLHSGDYVSELDFEKLDASLFRDIVDKRDRLVRPAFVVSIDLAMALDAFADASVPNRSGECIVAFKSRETFWRYYLLGEMKKRDAFIVDRNNGYAFDYVGEESLPDGRTALTFISQQRIPVKENSNCFFQLKEKGANGGKMLIRRLPVATPHQFGKELIHGQEAAVSNIYINC
;
A
#
# COMPACT_ATOMS: atom_id res chain seq x y z
N MET A 1 -6.41 -0.07 8.54
CA MET A 1 -5.71 0.17 7.26
C MET A 1 -6.17 -0.86 6.25
N THR A 2 -6.51 -0.41 5.05
CA THR A 2 -6.91 -1.28 3.94
C THR A 2 -5.88 -1.21 2.81
N HIS A 3 -5.69 -2.33 2.10
CA HIS A 3 -4.74 -2.37 1.00
C HIS A 3 -5.16 -3.39 -0.04
N THR A 4 -5.24 -2.97 -1.30
CA THR A 4 -5.76 -3.84 -2.38
C THR A 4 -4.83 -4.98 -2.80
N TYR A 5 -3.59 -5.07 -2.28
CA TYR A 5 -2.66 -6.18 -2.56
C TYR A 5 -3.15 -7.50 -1.95
N PHE A 6 -3.69 -7.43 -0.73
CA PHE A 6 -4.16 -8.59 0.04
C PHE A 6 -5.55 -9.02 -0.41
N ALA A 7 -5.79 -10.33 -0.45
CA ALA A 7 -7.04 -10.88 -0.96
C ALA A 7 -8.29 -10.44 -0.16
N ASP A 8 -8.13 -10.19 1.14
CA ASP A 8 -9.19 -9.71 2.03
C ASP A 8 -9.14 -8.19 2.27
N GLY A 9 -8.26 -7.48 1.55
CA GLY A 9 -8.07 -6.05 1.65
C GLY A 9 -7.41 -5.56 2.94
N ARG A 10 -6.88 -6.43 3.81
CA ARG A 10 -6.31 -6.04 5.12
C ARG A 10 -4.79 -6.22 5.16
N CYS A 11 -4.07 -5.13 5.40
CA CYS A 11 -2.63 -5.18 5.63
C CYS A 11 -2.32 -5.52 7.08
N ARG A 12 -1.56 -6.59 7.30
CA ARG A 12 -1.26 -7.13 8.65
C ARG A 12 0.15 -6.92 9.16
N SER A 13 1.01 -6.40 8.32
CA SER A 13 2.43 -6.24 8.64
C SER A 13 2.74 -4.93 9.36
N LEU A 14 1.73 -4.11 9.68
CA LEU A 14 1.94 -2.79 10.27
C LEU A 14 2.17 -2.83 11.79
N VAL A 15 3.05 -1.94 12.25
CA VAL A 15 3.38 -1.74 13.66
C VAL A 15 3.24 -0.25 13.97
N PHE A 16 2.33 0.08 14.88
CA PHE A 16 2.04 1.46 15.29
C PHE A 16 2.83 1.79 16.55
N ASN A 17 3.86 2.61 16.42
CA ASN A 17 4.70 3.04 17.55
C ASN A 17 4.28 4.46 17.98
N PRO A 18 3.75 4.64 19.20
CA PRO A 18 3.39 5.97 19.70
C PRO A 18 4.64 6.83 19.88
N THR A 19 4.54 8.12 19.56
CA THR A 19 5.58 9.11 19.91
C THR A 19 5.67 9.33 21.43
N PRO A 20 6.76 9.91 21.96
CA PRO A 20 6.85 10.23 23.39
C PRO A 20 5.68 11.08 23.91
N GLY A 21 5.25 12.09 23.15
CA GLY A 21 4.07 12.89 23.50
C GLY A 21 2.77 12.07 23.53
N THR A 22 2.63 11.12 22.61
CA THR A 22 1.49 10.19 22.59
C THR A 22 1.49 9.24 23.79
N VAL A 23 2.65 8.70 24.16
CA VAL A 23 2.78 7.88 25.37
C VAL A 23 2.43 8.68 26.63
N HIS A 24 2.91 9.93 26.70
CA HIS A 24 2.56 10.83 27.80
C HIS A 24 1.04 11.01 27.91
N LEU A 25 0.40 11.36 26.79
CA LEU A 25 -1.04 11.60 26.72
C LEU A 25 -1.85 10.35 27.04
N ILE A 26 -1.46 9.19 26.52
CA ILE A 26 -2.11 7.90 26.81
C ILE A 26 -2.10 7.63 28.32
N ASN A 27 -0.94 7.74 28.96
CA ASN A 27 -0.80 7.46 30.39
C ASN A 27 -1.56 8.47 31.26
N LYS A 28 -1.52 9.75 30.88
CA LYS A 28 -2.10 10.85 31.66
C LYS A 28 -3.62 10.98 31.51
N ALA A 29 -4.16 10.59 30.37
CA ALA A 29 -5.59 10.60 30.09
C ALA A 29 -6.27 9.25 30.35
N GLY A 30 -5.53 8.23 30.81
CA GLY A 30 -6.09 6.91 31.09
C GLY A 30 -6.55 6.17 29.82
N LEU A 31 -5.94 6.48 28.67
CA LEU A 31 -6.22 5.78 27.43
C LEU A 31 -5.54 4.41 27.42
N VAL A 32 -6.14 3.45 26.72
CA VAL A 32 -5.56 2.12 26.51
C VAL A 32 -5.44 1.86 25.02
N THR A 33 -4.24 1.52 24.57
CA THR A 33 -4.00 1.10 23.18
C THR A 33 -4.06 -0.41 23.06
N LYS A 34 -4.88 -0.91 22.12
CA LYS A 34 -4.96 -2.34 21.77
C LYS A 34 -4.63 -2.51 20.29
N HIS A 35 -3.58 -3.26 19.99
CA HIS A 35 -3.23 -3.60 18.62
C HIS A 35 -4.26 -4.56 18.01
N SER A 36 -4.52 -4.40 16.72
CA SER A 36 -5.30 -5.33 15.92
C SER A 36 -4.51 -5.75 14.68
N ASP A 37 -5.04 -6.71 13.95
CA ASP A 37 -4.42 -7.21 12.73
C ASP A 37 -4.21 -6.13 11.67
N SER A 38 -4.99 -5.03 11.65
CA SER A 38 -4.88 -4.01 10.59
C SER A 38 -4.84 -2.58 11.10
N GLY A 39 -4.58 -2.39 12.39
CA GLY A 39 -4.61 -1.07 13.02
C GLY A 39 -4.34 -1.08 14.52
N VAL A 40 -4.78 -0.01 15.17
CA VAL A 40 -4.73 0.16 16.62
C VAL A 40 -6.06 0.73 17.09
N TYR A 41 -6.60 0.16 18.16
CA TYR A 41 -7.73 0.71 18.89
C TYR A 41 -7.20 1.56 20.03
N ILE A 42 -7.79 2.75 20.19
CA ILE A 42 -7.58 3.61 21.35
C ILE A 42 -8.90 3.56 22.13
N LEU A 43 -8.81 3.13 23.39
CA LEU A 43 -9.94 2.93 24.26
C LEU A 43 -9.86 3.93 25.39
N LEU A 44 -11.00 4.50 25.74
CA LEU A 44 -11.17 5.37 26.90
C LEU A 44 -12.27 4.77 27.77
N GLU A 45 -12.02 4.69 29.07
CA GLU A 45 -13.06 4.30 30.02
C GLU A 45 -14.18 5.36 30.03
N SER A 46 -15.43 4.96 30.16
CA SER A 46 -16.59 5.86 30.05
C SER A 46 -16.55 7.07 30.99
N GLY A 47 -15.88 6.95 32.16
CA GLY A 47 -15.69 8.06 33.10
C GLY A 47 -14.55 9.02 32.76
N GLY A 48 -13.71 8.72 31.76
CA GLY A 48 -12.51 9.48 31.42
C GLY A 48 -12.73 10.61 30.40
N ILE A 49 -13.94 10.77 29.86
CA ILE A 49 -14.24 11.75 28.80
C ILE A 49 -13.98 13.18 29.26
N ASP A 50 -14.41 13.56 30.47
CA ASP A 50 -14.25 14.93 30.95
C ASP A 50 -12.79 15.24 31.30
N THR A 51 -12.04 14.27 31.82
CA THR A 51 -10.59 14.40 32.00
C THR A 51 -9.88 14.59 30.67
N LEU A 52 -10.27 13.84 29.64
CA LEU A 52 -9.72 13.98 28.30
C LEU A 52 -10.04 15.38 27.70
N ARG A 53 -11.28 15.87 27.87
CA ARG A 53 -11.68 17.23 27.45
C ARG A 53 -10.85 18.32 28.10
N GLN A 54 -10.65 18.25 29.42
CA GLN A 54 -9.85 19.23 30.16
C GLN A 54 -8.40 19.28 29.65
N ARG A 55 -7.83 18.12 29.33
CA ARG A 55 -6.46 18.02 28.80
C ARG A 55 -6.33 18.60 27.39
N ILE A 56 -7.28 18.32 26.51
CA ILE A 56 -7.27 18.86 25.14
C ILE A 56 -7.42 20.39 25.14
N ALA A 57 -8.08 20.95 26.16
CA ALA A 57 -8.23 22.40 26.32
C ALA A 57 -6.97 23.08 26.89
N ASP A 58 -6.01 22.32 27.44
CA ASP A 58 -4.74 22.85 27.95
C ASP A 58 -3.75 23.08 26.79
N PRO A 59 -3.33 24.34 26.53
CA PRO A 59 -2.43 24.65 25.42
C PRO A 59 -1.02 24.06 25.58
N ASP A 60 -0.62 23.67 26.80
CA ASP A 60 0.69 23.07 27.07
C ASP A 60 0.69 21.54 26.90
N GLU A 61 -0.48 20.93 26.70
CA GLU A 61 -0.65 19.49 26.51
C GLU A 61 -0.81 19.14 25.01
N PRO A 62 -0.30 17.98 24.55
CA PRO A 62 -0.55 17.52 23.20
C PRO A 62 -2.05 17.25 22.95
N SER A 63 -2.61 17.83 21.89
CA SER A 63 -4.02 17.62 21.52
C SER A 63 -4.27 16.43 20.58
N ALA A 64 -3.21 15.74 20.17
CA ALA A 64 -3.27 14.67 19.17
C ALA A 64 -2.46 13.44 19.58
N LEU A 65 -2.96 12.26 19.21
CA LEU A 65 -2.25 11.00 19.28
C LEU A 65 -1.49 10.77 17.97
N VAL A 66 -0.17 10.70 18.05
CA VAL A 66 0.73 10.56 16.91
C VAL A 66 1.46 9.22 16.94
N PHE A 67 1.36 8.47 15.85
CA PHE A 67 1.99 7.18 15.67
C PHE A 67 2.93 7.18 14.47
N LYS A 68 4.16 6.71 14.69
CA LYS A 68 5.05 6.27 13.61
C LYS A 68 4.64 4.85 13.22
N VAL A 69 4.33 4.64 11.94
CA VAL A 69 3.88 3.33 11.47
C VAL A 69 4.96 2.67 10.65
N PHE A 70 5.40 1.49 11.08
CA PHE A 70 6.41 0.67 10.42
C PHE A 70 5.76 -0.54 9.77
N THR A 71 6.43 -1.12 8.78
CA THR A 71 6.06 -2.41 8.18
C THR A 71 7.08 -3.49 8.58
N ARG A 72 6.59 -4.67 8.95
CA ARG A 72 7.38 -5.90 9.11
C ARG A 72 7.59 -6.63 7.79
N ASP A 73 6.80 -6.29 6.79
CA ASP A 73 6.91 -6.83 5.45
C ASP A 73 7.90 -5.99 4.65
N ARG A 74 9.00 -6.62 4.24
CA ARG A 74 10.07 -6.00 3.46
C ARG A 74 9.62 -5.69 2.03
N ASP A 75 8.57 -6.36 1.58
CA ASP A 75 8.07 -6.29 0.22
C ASP A 75 7.05 -5.16 0.05
N PHE A 76 6.57 -4.60 1.17
CA PHE A 76 5.57 -3.54 1.22
C PHE A 76 5.81 -2.40 0.22
N PRO A 77 6.99 -1.78 0.15
CA PRO A 77 7.23 -0.67 -0.80
C PRO A 77 7.11 -1.09 -2.27
N TYR A 78 7.37 -2.36 -2.54
CA TYR A 78 7.40 -2.91 -3.88
C TYR A 78 5.99 -3.21 -4.41
N TYR A 79 5.05 -3.59 -3.55
CA TYR A 79 3.66 -3.81 -3.96
C TYR A 79 2.71 -2.65 -3.60
N THR A 80 3.16 -1.60 -2.91
CA THR A 80 2.32 -0.45 -2.53
C THR A 80 2.52 0.75 -3.47
N GLU A 81 1.41 1.45 -3.74
CA GLU A 81 1.36 2.75 -4.42
C GLU A 81 0.69 3.80 -3.52
N PRO A 82 1.25 5.03 -3.42
CA PRO A 82 2.56 5.44 -3.92
C PRO A 82 3.68 4.66 -3.23
N GLY A 83 4.90 4.70 -3.79
CA GLY A 83 6.04 4.08 -3.13
C GLY A 83 6.27 4.74 -1.77
N THR A 84 6.18 3.98 -0.68
CA THR A 84 6.17 4.56 0.69
C THR A 84 7.53 5.05 1.17
N PHE A 85 8.60 4.78 0.42
CA PHE A 85 9.93 5.31 0.68
C PHE A 85 10.31 6.37 -0.35
N ASN A 86 10.26 7.63 0.10
CA ASN A 86 10.80 8.80 -0.56
C ASN A 86 11.94 9.34 0.31
N GLU A 87 13.07 9.75 -0.29
CA GLU A 87 14.23 10.21 0.46
C GLU A 87 14.00 11.56 1.16
N GLU A 88 13.19 12.43 0.55
CA GLU A 88 12.96 13.82 0.96
C GLU A 88 11.59 14.05 1.62
N ALA A 89 10.68 13.08 1.53
CA ALA A 89 9.31 13.19 2.03
C ALA A 89 8.85 11.92 2.75
N LEU A 90 7.83 12.07 3.58
CA LEU A 90 7.17 10.98 4.30
C LEU A 90 5.66 11.17 4.25
N LEU A 91 4.94 10.06 4.05
CA LEU A 91 3.48 10.05 4.12
C LEU A 91 3.03 10.47 5.52
N TYR A 92 2.16 11.48 5.59
CA TYR A 92 1.66 12.03 6.84
C TYR A 92 0.14 12.22 6.76
N PHE A 93 -0.56 11.51 7.65
CA PHE A 93 -2.01 11.51 7.69
C PHE A 93 -2.50 12.26 8.94
N ASP A 94 -3.20 13.37 8.72
CA ASP A 94 -3.77 14.20 9.78
C ASP A 94 -5.29 14.07 9.76
N SER A 95 -5.87 13.62 10.87
CA SER A 95 -7.31 13.43 10.96
C SER A 95 -8.12 14.70 10.75
N ARG A 96 -7.56 15.88 11.03
CA ARG A 96 -8.21 17.18 10.78
C ARG A 96 -8.38 17.49 9.29
N LYS A 97 -7.56 16.87 8.43
CA LYS A 97 -7.66 16.94 6.97
C LYS A 97 -8.50 15.77 6.40
N GLY A 98 -9.04 14.91 7.27
CA GLY A 98 -9.77 13.71 6.88
C GLY A 98 -11.11 14.01 6.23
N VAL A 99 -11.59 13.06 5.43
CA VAL A 99 -12.86 13.12 4.70
C VAL A 99 -13.80 12.06 5.28
N ALA A 100 -15.00 12.46 5.70
CA ALA A 100 -16.02 11.52 6.16
C ALA A 100 -16.45 10.58 5.01
N THR A 101 -16.60 9.30 5.31
CA THR A 101 -16.95 8.25 4.34
C THR A 101 -18.21 7.50 4.74
N GLY A 102 -19.08 7.26 3.76
CA GLY A 102 -20.30 6.47 3.92
C GLY A 102 -21.26 7.01 4.98
N THR A 103 -22.16 6.15 5.43
CA THR A 103 -23.14 6.43 6.48
C THR A 103 -22.65 6.03 7.88
N THR A 104 -21.52 5.33 7.97
CA THR A 104 -20.94 4.82 9.23
C THR A 104 -20.12 5.87 9.98
N GLY A 105 -19.82 7.01 9.35
CA GLY A 105 -19.03 8.09 9.96
C GLY A 105 -17.53 7.80 10.04
N ALA A 106 -17.03 6.80 9.30
CA ALA A 106 -15.59 6.53 9.22
C ALA A 106 -14.88 7.70 8.52
N ILE A 107 -13.70 8.08 9.01
CA ILE A 107 -12.92 9.20 8.48
C ILE A 107 -11.75 8.62 7.67
N ARG A 108 -11.73 8.89 6.37
CA ARG A 108 -10.59 8.59 5.50
C ARG A 108 -9.53 9.68 5.66
N LEU A 109 -8.30 9.30 5.97
CA LEU A 109 -7.24 10.25 6.30
C LEU A 109 -6.45 10.77 5.09
N HIS A 110 -6.93 10.49 3.88
CA HIS A 110 -6.36 10.95 2.61
C HIS A 110 -7.48 11.41 1.69
N SER A 111 -7.14 12.30 0.76
CA SER A 111 -8.13 13.00 -0.08
C SER A 111 -8.74 12.12 -1.17
N GLY A 112 -7.91 11.33 -1.87
CA GLY A 112 -8.32 10.44 -2.95
C GLY A 112 -8.92 9.11 -2.49
N ASP A 113 -9.33 8.26 -3.44
CA ASP A 113 -9.84 6.91 -3.13
C ASP A 113 -8.81 5.99 -2.50
N TYR A 114 -7.54 6.25 -2.81
CA TYR A 114 -6.37 5.63 -2.20
C TYR A 114 -5.36 6.73 -1.86
N VAL A 115 -4.39 6.39 -1.01
CA VAL A 115 -3.20 7.22 -0.77
C VAL A 115 -2.51 7.51 -2.10
N SER A 116 -1.97 8.71 -2.22
CA SER A 116 -1.36 9.26 -3.44
C SER A 116 -0.12 10.10 -3.12
N GLU A 117 0.57 10.57 -4.16
CA GLU A 117 1.71 11.48 -4.01
C GLU A 117 1.36 12.80 -3.29
N LEU A 118 0.09 13.18 -3.25
CA LEU A 118 -0.39 14.39 -2.56
C LEU A 118 -0.40 14.26 -1.03
N ASP A 119 -0.29 13.03 -0.52
CA ASP A 119 -0.31 12.75 0.93
C ASP A 119 1.11 12.75 1.55
N PHE A 120 2.14 13.05 0.76
CA PHE A 120 3.49 13.27 1.25
C PHE A 120 3.68 14.65 1.84
N GLU A 121 4.36 14.71 2.98
CA GLU A 121 4.88 15.94 3.56
C GLU A 121 6.41 15.88 3.52
N LYS A 122 7.07 17.03 3.28
CA LYS A 122 8.53 17.10 3.25
C LYS A 122 9.11 16.81 4.63
N LEU A 123 10.20 16.05 4.70
CA LEU A 123 10.82 15.65 5.97
C LEU A 123 11.43 16.82 6.76
N ASP A 124 11.73 17.93 6.10
CA ASP A 124 12.20 19.18 6.73
C ASP A 124 11.05 20.06 7.25
N ALA A 125 9.80 19.67 7.01
CA ALA A 125 8.64 20.38 7.54
C ALA A 125 8.67 20.40 9.07
N SER A 126 8.23 21.53 9.63
CA SER A 126 8.23 21.78 11.07
C SER A 126 7.50 20.71 11.88
N LEU A 127 6.49 20.07 11.28
CA LEU A 127 5.68 19.01 11.89
C LEU A 127 6.49 17.75 12.26
N PHE A 128 7.58 17.45 11.55
CA PHE A 128 8.37 16.23 11.81
C PHE A 128 9.47 16.41 12.85
N ARG A 129 9.78 17.65 13.29
CA ARG A 129 10.92 17.94 14.17
C ARG A 129 10.93 17.11 15.46
N ASP A 130 9.75 16.88 16.03
CA ASP A 130 9.57 16.14 17.29
C ASP A 130 8.96 14.74 17.08
N ILE A 131 8.76 14.33 15.82
CA ILE A 131 8.17 13.04 15.44
C ILE A 131 9.25 12.09 14.92
N VAL A 132 10.07 12.56 13.97
CA VAL A 132 11.07 11.76 13.24
C VAL A 132 12.46 12.03 13.79
N ASP A 133 13.02 11.05 14.49
CA ASP A 133 14.33 11.14 15.11
C ASP A 133 15.46 10.60 14.20
N LYS A 134 16.71 10.64 14.70
CA LYS A 134 17.87 10.15 13.95
C LYS A 134 17.82 8.64 13.65
N ARG A 135 17.20 7.83 14.52
CA ARG A 135 17.04 6.38 14.32
C ARG A 135 16.02 6.11 13.22
N ASP A 136 14.98 6.92 13.12
CA ASP A 136 13.98 6.84 12.06
C ASP A 136 14.59 7.13 10.66
N ARG A 137 15.77 7.75 10.58
CA ARG A 137 16.50 7.88 9.30
C ARG A 137 17.15 6.58 8.84
N LEU A 138 17.45 5.66 9.77
CA LEU A 138 18.05 4.35 9.49
C LEU A 138 16.98 3.30 9.20
N VAL A 139 15.87 3.35 9.94
CA VAL A 139 14.69 2.52 9.71
C VAL A 139 13.52 3.48 9.55
N ARG A 140 13.16 3.79 8.30
CA ARG A 140 12.11 4.77 8.02
C ARG A 140 10.73 4.20 8.35
N PRO A 141 9.86 4.98 9.02
CA PRO A 141 8.43 4.68 9.05
C PRO A 141 7.90 4.58 7.62
N ALA A 142 6.92 3.70 7.40
CA ALA A 142 6.15 3.69 6.15
C ALA A 142 5.28 4.95 6.03
N PHE A 143 4.78 5.46 7.17
CA PHE A 143 4.02 6.70 7.27
C PHE A 143 3.88 7.12 8.74
N VAL A 144 3.37 8.34 8.97
CA VAL A 144 2.96 8.85 10.27
C VAL A 144 1.45 9.14 10.26
N VAL A 145 0.77 8.84 11.36
CA VAL A 145 -0.64 9.19 11.57
C VAL A 145 -0.75 10.09 12.79
N SER A 146 -1.49 11.19 12.67
CA SER A 146 -1.87 12.10 13.75
C SER A 146 -3.39 12.12 13.87
N ILE A 147 -3.91 11.69 15.02
CA ILE A 147 -5.33 11.71 15.36
C ILE A 147 -5.60 12.83 16.36
N ASP A 148 -6.27 13.87 15.90
CA ASP A 148 -6.77 14.94 16.75
C ASP A 148 -7.88 14.44 17.67
N LEU A 149 -7.69 14.64 18.98
CA LEU A 149 -8.58 14.10 19.98
C LEU A 149 -9.86 14.92 20.17
N ALA A 150 -9.84 16.23 19.86
CA ALA A 150 -11.05 17.05 19.90
C ALA A 150 -12.04 16.53 18.86
N MET A 151 -11.55 16.30 17.63
CA MET A 151 -12.33 15.70 16.55
C MET A 151 -12.83 14.29 16.92
N ALA A 152 -11.98 13.47 17.56
CA ALA A 152 -12.40 12.14 18.03
C ALA A 152 -13.53 12.24 19.07
N LEU A 153 -13.43 13.17 20.03
CA LEU A 153 -14.44 13.42 21.05
C LEU A 153 -15.77 13.92 20.50
N ASP A 154 -15.76 14.79 19.49
CA ASP A 154 -16.98 15.26 18.82
C ASP A 154 -17.72 14.10 18.15
N ALA A 155 -16.99 13.13 17.58
CA ALA A 155 -17.59 11.90 17.06
C ALA A 155 -18.26 11.05 18.16
N PHE A 156 -17.83 11.18 19.42
CA PHE A 156 -18.43 10.51 20.59
C PHE A 156 -19.54 11.33 21.29
N ALA A 157 -19.81 12.58 20.89
CA ALA A 157 -20.68 13.51 21.64
C ALA A 157 -22.19 13.19 21.58
N ASP A 158 -22.64 12.31 20.69
CA ASP A 158 -24.03 11.86 20.64
C ASP A 158 -24.25 10.70 21.62
N ALA A 159 -24.73 11.04 22.82
CA ALA A 159 -24.95 10.12 23.94
C ALA A 159 -26.05 9.06 23.70
N SER A 160 -26.75 9.09 22.56
CA SER A 160 -27.86 8.17 22.26
C SER A 160 -27.41 6.77 21.78
N VAL A 161 -26.12 6.56 21.50
CA VAL A 161 -25.61 5.28 20.97
C VAL A 161 -24.49 4.72 21.88
N PRO A 162 -24.73 3.62 22.63
CA PRO A 162 -23.68 2.95 23.41
C PRO A 162 -22.63 2.28 22.50
N ASN A 163 -21.37 2.22 22.94
CA ASN A 163 -20.23 1.62 22.23
C ASN A 163 -19.90 2.26 20.86
N ARG A 164 -20.03 3.59 20.72
CA ARG A 164 -19.51 4.28 19.54
C ARG A 164 -18.00 4.05 19.40
N SER A 165 -17.55 3.88 18.16
CA SER A 165 -16.14 3.84 17.77
C SER A 165 -15.94 4.78 16.58
N GLY A 166 -15.09 5.79 16.74
CA GLY A 166 -14.60 6.56 15.59
C GLY A 166 -13.59 5.73 14.81
N GLU A 167 -13.86 5.44 13.54
CA GLU A 167 -12.93 4.71 12.68
C GLU A 167 -12.16 5.67 11.78
N CYS A 168 -10.83 5.57 11.79
CA CYS A 168 -9.96 6.29 10.86
C CYS A 168 -9.33 5.30 9.88
N ILE A 169 -9.42 5.58 8.58
CA ILE A 169 -9.02 4.67 7.51
C ILE A 169 -7.92 5.31 6.66
N VAL A 170 -6.87 4.52 6.42
CA VAL A 170 -5.88 4.75 5.37
C VAL A 170 -5.98 3.59 4.39
N ALA A 171 -6.15 3.89 3.10
CA ALA A 171 -6.36 2.91 2.04
C ALA A 171 -5.25 2.98 0.99
N PHE A 172 -4.43 1.93 0.89
CA PHE A 172 -3.36 1.83 -0.10
C PHE A 172 -3.77 1.03 -1.34
N LYS A 173 -3.25 1.44 -2.50
CA LYS A 173 -3.44 0.69 -3.74
C LYS A 173 -2.25 -0.25 -3.97
N SER A 174 -2.51 -1.42 -4.54
CA SER A 174 -1.48 -2.29 -5.10
C SER A 174 -0.83 -1.63 -6.30
N ARG A 175 0.50 -1.65 -6.36
CA ARG A 175 1.28 -1.24 -7.51
C ARG A 175 0.85 -2.00 -8.75
N GLU A 176 0.72 -1.29 -9.86
CA GLU A 176 0.44 -1.86 -11.16
C GLU A 176 1.69 -1.77 -12.05
N THR A 177 2.04 -2.86 -12.72
CA THR A 177 3.25 -2.95 -13.55
C THR A 177 2.91 -3.50 -14.92
N PHE A 178 3.70 -3.17 -15.94
CA PHE A 178 3.66 -3.95 -17.19
C PHE A 178 4.34 -5.31 -16.94
N TRP A 179 3.75 -6.39 -17.43
CA TRP A 179 4.32 -7.72 -17.24
C TRP A 179 5.01 -8.15 -18.53
N ARG A 180 6.32 -8.39 -18.45
CA ARG A 180 7.12 -8.84 -19.57
C ARG A 180 7.55 -10.28 -19.37
N TYR A 181 7.23 -11.13 -20.32
CA TYR A 181 7.63 -12.53 -20.36
C TYR A 181 8.79 -12.72 -21.32
N TYR A 182 9.85 -13.35 -20.82
CA TYR A 182 11.00 -13.80 -21.60
C TYR A 182 10.93 -15.32 -21.76
N LEU A 183 10.70 -15.80 -22.98
CA LEU A 183 10.73 -17.23 -23.28
C LEU A 183 12.13 -17.64 -23.75
N LEU A 184 12.71 -18.65 -23.10
CA LEU A 184 14.07 -19.10 -23.32
C LEU A 184 14.10 -20.55 -23.84
N GLY A 185 15.20 -20.94 -24.49
CA GLY A 185 15.43 -22.31 -24.94
C GLY A 185 14.36 -22.85 -25.89
N GLU A 186 13.89 -24.08 -25.62
CA GLU A 186 12.90 -24.79 -26.45
C GLU A 186 11.53 -24.09 -26.53
N MET A 187 11.27 -23.16 -25.61
CA MET A 187 10.05 -22.36 -25.55
C MET A 187 10.01 -21.22 -26.56
N LYS A 188 11.14 -20.93 -27.23
CA LYS A 188 11.20 -19.94 -28.32
C LYS A 188 10.51 -20.48 -29.58
N LYS A 189 9.18 -20.51 -29.59
CA LYS A 189 8.39 -20.84 -30.78
C LYS A 189 7.98 -19.54 -31.48
N ARG A 190 8.33 -19.39 -32.76
CA ARG A 190 8.07 -18.15 -33.53
C ARG A 190 6.60 -17.75 -33.59
N ASP A 191 5.71 -18.74 -33.53
CA ASP A 191 4.26 -18.54 -33.55
C ASP A 191 3.62 -18.60 -32.14
N ALA A 192 4.41 -18.38 -31.09
CA ALA A 192 3.91 -18.32 -29.73
C ALA A 192 3.06 -17.06 -29.49
N PHE A 193 2.05 -17.18 -28.63
CA PHE A 193 1.24 -16.06 -28.15
C PHE A 193 0.71 -16.34 -26.75
N ILE A 194 0.43 -15.26 -26.01
CA ILE A 194 -0.11 -15.32 -24.66
C ILE A 194 -1.60 -15.01 -24.71
N VAL A 195 -2.41 -15.81 -24.00
CA VAL A 195 -3.86 -15.61 -23.86
C VAL A 195 -4.22 -15.53 -22.40
N ASP A 196 -5.02 -14.54 -22.01
CA ASP A 196 -5.70 -14.51 -20.73
C ASP A 196 -7.01 -15.30 -20.78
N ARG A 197 -7.12 -16.34 -19.96
CA ARG A 197 -8.36 -17.14 -19.84
C ARG A 197 -9.52 -16.35 -19.25
N ASN A 198 -9.24 -15.29 -18.49
CA ASN A 198 -10.26 -14.41 -17.95
C ASN A 198 -10.61 -13.26 -18.91
N ASN A 199 -9.96 -13.20 -20.08
CA ASN A 199 -10.20 -12.21 -21.13
C ASN A 199 -10.02 -10.74 -20.69
N GLY A 200 -9.22 -10.48 -19.65
CA GLY A 200 -9.00 -9.14 -19.10
C GLY A 200 -7.74 -8.45 -19.61
N TYR A 201 -6.74 -9.20 -20.08
CA TYR A 201 -5.44 -8.64 -20.48
C TYR A 201 -4.95 -9.18 -21.82
N ALA A 202 -4.30 -8.30 -22.60
CA ALA A 202 -3.66 -8.62 -23.86
C ALA A 202 -2.14 -8.39 -23.78
N PHE A 203 -1.41 -9.09 -24.65
CA PHE A 203 0.05 -9.04 -24.72
C PHE A 203 0.51 -8.81 -26.15
N ASP A 204 1.46 -7.90 -26.30
CA ASP A 204 2.15 -7.64 -27.56
C ASP A 204 3.39 -8.53 -27.68
N TYR A 205 3.62 -9.01 -28.90
CA TYR A 205 4.88 -9.63 -29.27
C TYR A 205 5.91 -8.54 -29.55
N VAL A 206 7.01 -8.55 -28.80
CA VAL A 206 8.07 -7.53 -28.90
C VAL A 206 9.15 -7.95 -29.91
N GLY A 207 9.46 -9.24 -29.98
CA GLY A 207 10.55 -9.74 -30.82
C GLY A 207 11.48 -10.69 -30.06
N GLU A 208 12.64 -10.94 -30.65
CA GLU A 208 13.76 -11.57 -29.93
C GLU A 208 14.66 -10.48 -29.32
N GLU A 209 14.95 -10.61 -28.02
CA GLU A 209 15.83 -9.71 -27.29
C GLU A 209 17.07 -10.44 -26.77
N SER A 210 18.20 -9.75 -26.69
CA SER A 210 19.41 -10.28 -26.05
C SER A 210 19.40 -9.93 -24.56
N LEU A 211 19.58 -10.95 -23.71
CA LEU A 211 19.71 -10.80 -22.27
C LEU A 211 21.17 -10.43 -21.90
N PRO A 212 21.40 -9.86 -20.70
CA PRO A 212 22.75 -9.48 -20.25
C PRO A 212 23.78 -10.63 -20.20
N ASP A 213 23.30 -11.88 -20.10
CA ASP A 213 24.14 -13.08 -20.11
C ASP A 213 24.45 -13.62 -21.52
N GLY A 214 24.05 -12.89 -22.57
CA GLY A 214 24.26 -13.25 -23.97
C GLY A 214 23.23 -14.24 -24.54
N ARG A 215 22.31 -14.76 -23.73
CA ARG A 215 21.20 -15.58 -24.25
C ARG A 215 20.18 -14.71 -24.96
N THR A 216 19.46 -15.28 -25.91
CA THR A 216 18.35 -14.59 -26.59
C THR A 216 17.01 -15.13 -26.11
N ALA A 217 16.04 -14.25 -25.90
CA ALA A 217 14.69 -14.58 -25.43
C ALA A 217 13.64 -14.11 -26.43
N LEU A 218 12.54 -14.84 -26.55
CA LEU A 218 11.34 -14.36 -27.24
C LEU A 218 10.50 -13.57 -26.23
N THR A 219 10.23 -12.29 -26.52
CA THR A 219 9.65 -11.37 -25.54
C THR A 219 8.20 -11.02 -25.86
N PHE A 220 7.37 -11.04 -24.82
CA PHE A 220 6.01 -10.50 -24.82
C PHE A 220 5.83 -9.50 -23.69
N ILE A 221 5.05 -8.46 -23.90
CA ILE A 221 4.73 -7.46 -22.85
C ILE A 221 3.23 -7.20 -22.80
N SER A 222 2.67 -7.01 -21.60
CA SER A 222 1.26 -6.66 -21.46
C SER A 222 0.97 -5.28 -22.09
N GLN A 223 -0.20 -5.14 -22.72
CA GLN A 223 -0.62 -3.85 -23.31
C GLN A 223 -1.05 -2.83 -22.25
N GLN A 224 -1.38 -3.30 -21.06
CA GLN A 224 -1.78 -2.46 -19.93
C GLN A 224 -1.08 -2.91 -18.65
N ARG A 225 -1.06 -2.02 -17.66
CA ARG A 225 -0.53 -2.33 -16.33
C ARG A 225 -1.45 -3.34 -15.64
N ILE A 226 -0.84 -4.27 -14.94
CA ILE A 226 -1.51 -5.34 -14.22
C ILE A 226 -1.17 -5.20 -12.73
N PRO A 227 -2.17 -5.16 -11.84
CA PRO A 227 -1.94 -5.11 -10.39
C PRO A 227 -1.11 -6.29 -9.89
N VAL A 228 -0.08 -5.99 -9.11
CA VAL A 228 0.61 -7.01 -8.32
C VAL A 228 -0.27 -7.34 -7.11
N LYS A 229 -0.55 -8.63 -6.89
CA LYS A 229 -1.44 -9.11 -5.82
C LYS A 229 -0.78 -10.25 -5.06
N GLU A 230 -1.13 -10.41 -3.78
CA GLU A 230 -0.76 -11.56 -2.95
C GLU A 230 -1.24 -12.86 -3.61
N ASN A 231 -2.51 -12.87 -4.00
CA ASN A 231 -3.15 -13.96 -4.71
C ASN A 231 -3.65 -13.43 -6.06
N SER A 232 -2.81 -13.56 -7.10
CA SER A 232 -3.19 -13.12 -8.44
C SER A 232 -4.18 -14.09 -9.09
N ASN A 233 -5.32 -13.54 -9.50
CA ASN A 233 -6.33 -14.25 -10.27
C ASN A 233 -6.00 -14.33 -11.76
N CYS A 234 -4.89 -13.72 -12.22
CA CYS A 234 -4.45 -13.78 -13.60
C CYS A 234 -4.22 -15.24 -14.03
N PHE A 235 -4.78 -15.61 -15.18
CA PHE A 235 -4.66 -16.95 -15.73
C PHE A 235 -4.20 -16.87 -17.19
N PHE A 236 -2.91 -16.54 -17.34
CA PHE A 236 -2.27 -16.45 -18.64
C PHE A 236 -1.77 -17.83 -19.11
N GLN A 237 -1.97 -18.12 -20.38
CA GLN A 237 -1.52 -19.35 -21.02
C GLN A 237 -0.57 -19.00 -22.16
N LEU A 238 0.46 -19.82 -22.36
CA LEU A 238 1.29 -19.76 -23.55
C LEU A 238 0.80 -20.79 -24.56
N LYS A 239 0.54 -20.35 -25.79
CA LYS A 239 0.10 -21.20 -26.90
C LYS A 239 0.97 -20.97 -28.12
N GLU A 240 1.02 -21.96 -29.00
CA GLU A 240 1.63 -21.88 -30.33
C GLU A 240 0.51 -21.94 -31.37
N LYS A 241 0.52 -21.07 -32.38
CA LYS A 241 -0.50 -21.12 -33.43
C LYS A 241 -0.49 -22.47 -34.15
N GLY A 242 -1.67 -22.94 -34.51
CA GLY A 242 -1.89 -24.21 -35.18
C GLY A 242 -3.38 -24.39 -35.49
N ALA A 243 -3.74 -25.48 -36.16
CA ALA A 243 -5.14 -25.81 -36.41
C ALA A 243 -5.94 -25.89 -35.08
N ASN A 244 -7.19 -25.42 -35.08
CA ASN A 244 -8.10 -25.44 -33.92
C ASN A 244 -7.65 -24.63 -32.68
N GLY A 245 -7.15 -23.40 -32.88
CA GLY A 245 -6.92 -22.45 -31.77
C GLY A 245 -5.57 -22.58 -31.07
N GLY A 246 -4.64 -23.34 -31.67
CA GLY A 246 -3.25 -23.44 -31.25
C GLY A 246 -2.98 -24.51 -30.18
N LYS A 247 -1.75 -25.04 -30.19
CA LYS A 247 -1.27 -26.01 -29.21
C LYS A 247 -0.90 -25.29 -27.92
N MET A 248 -1.40 -25.79 -26.78
CA MET A 248 -1.02 -25.26 -25.47
C MET A 248 0.41 -25.69 -25.14
N LEU A 249 1.28 -24.70 -24.86
CA LEU A 249 2.66 -24.93 -24.43
C LEU A 249 2.77 -24.87 -22.90
N ILE A 250 2.20 -23.83 -22.28
CA ILE A 250 2.15 -23.69 -20.83
C ILE A 250 0.71 -23.39 -20.43
N ARG A 251 0.17 -24.23 -19.53
CA ARG A 251 -1.20 -24.09 -19.06
C ARG A 251 -1.41 -22.81 -18.25
N ARG A 252 -0.48 -22.49 -17.34
CA ARG A 252 -0.50 -21.32 -16.47
C ARG A 252 0.89 -20.71 -16.38
N LEU A 253 1.06 -19.51 -16.92
CA LEU A 253 2.30 -18.75 -16.78
C LEU A 253 2.46 -18.26 -15.32
N PRO A 254 3.70 -18.13 -14.84
CA PRO A 254 3.99 -17.49 -13.56
C PRO A 254 3.50 -16.05 -13.55
N VAL A 255 3.16 -15.55 -12.37
CA VAL A 255 2.66 -14.19 -12.15
C VAL A 255 3.75 -13.29 -11.59
N ALA A 256 3.62 -11.98 -11.75
CA ALA A 256 4.58 -11.04 -11.17
C ALA A 256 4.62 -11.16 -9.64
N THR A 257 5.83 -11.03 -9.09
CA THR A 257 6.07 -10.95 -7.65
C THR A 257 6.63 -9.57 -7.30
N PRO A 258 6.44 -9.07 -6.06
CA PRO A 258 6.86 -7.72 -5.68
C PRO A 258 8.34 -7.41 -5.99
N HIS A 259 9.24 -8.39 -5.94
CA HIS A 259 10.68 -8.16 -6.12
C HIS A 259 11.17 -8.12 -7.56
N GLN A 260 10.32 -8.41 -8.53
CA GLN A 260 10.75 -8.69 -9.90
C GLN A 260 10.46 -7.56 -10.87
N PHE A 261 10.47 -6.29 -10.44
CA PHE A 261 10.29 -5.17 -11.37
C PHE A 261 11.45 -4.19 -11.42
N GLY A 262 11.76 -3.74 -12.64
CA GLY A 262 12.65 -2.63 -12.94
C GLY A 262 11.86 -1.40 -13.38
N LYS A 263 12.53 -0.26 -13.51
CA LYS A 263 11.99 0.90 -14.22
C LYS A 263 12.52 0.89 -15.64
N GLU A 264 11.62 0.98 -16.61
CA GLU A 264 11.98 0.95 -18.03
C GLU A 264 11.12 1.94 -18.83
N LEU A 265 11.60 2.33 -20.00
CA LEU A 265 10.83 3.16 -20.92
C LEU A 265 9.86 2.29 -21.73
N ILE A 266 8.56 2.41 -21.44
CA ILE A 266 7.48 1.81 -22.21
C ILE A 266 6.74 2.94 -22.94
N HIS A 267 6.70 2.88 -24.28
CA HIS A 267 6.15 3.94 -25.13
C HIS A 267 6.72 5.35 -24.84
N GLY A 268 8.00 5.44 -24.49
CA GLY A 268 8.68 6.70 -24.18
C GLY A 268 8.41 7.26 -22.78
N GLN A 269 7.67 6.54 -21.93
CA GLN A 269 7.44 6.90 -20.54
C GLN A 269 8.07 5.89 -19.58
N GLU A 270 8.66 6.38 -18.50
CA GLU A 270 9.19 5.51 -17.45
C GLU A 270 8.02 4.78 -16.76
N ALA A 271 8.09 3.45 -16.75
CA ALA A 271 7.09 2.58 -16.18
C ALA A 271 7.75 1.44 -15.40
N ALA A 272 7.07 0.96 -14.37
CA ALA A 272 7.48 -0.24 -13.65
C ALA A 272 7.14 -1.48 -14.49
N VAL A 273 8.14 -2.32 -14.75
CA VAL A 273 8.03 -3.53 -15.57
C VAL A 273 8.43 -4.74 -14.75
N SER A 274 7.50 -5.67 -14.54
CA SER A 274 7.77 -6.97 -13.93
C SER A 274 8.36 -7.93 -14.97
N ASN A 275 9.62 -8.30 -14.79
CA ASN A 275 10.36 -9.17 -15.71
C ASN A 275 10.25 -10.63 -15.26
N ILE A 276 9.62 -11.46 -16.10
CA ILE A 276 9.25 -12.84 -15.79
C ILE A 276 9.92 -13.79 -16.78
N TYR A 277 10.80 -14.66 -16.29
CA TYR A 277 11.59 -15.56 -17.13
C TYR A 277 11.01 -16.97 -17.16
N ILE A 278 10.81 -17.50 -18.36
CA ILE A 278 10.30 -18.85 -18.61
C ILE A 278 11.43 -19.71 -19.16
N ASN A 279 12.00 -20.54 -18.30
CA ASN A 279 12.92 -21.61 -18.66
C ASN A 279 12.19 -22.94 -18.51
N CYS A 280 12.03 -23.68 -19.60
CA CYS A 280 11.53 -25.06 -19.58
C CYS A 280 12.39 -25.90 -20.51
#